data_AF-A0A1Q7YI94-F1
#
_entry.id   AF-A0A1Q7YI94-F1
#
_cell.length_a   1.000
_cell.length_b   1.000
_cell.length_c   1.000
_cell.angle_alpha   90.00
_cell.angle_beta   90.00
_cell.angle_gamma   90.00
#
_symmetry.space_group_name_H-M   'P 1'
#
loop_
_entity.id
_entity.type
_entity.pdbx_description
1 polymer ?
#
loop_
_entity_poly.entity_id
_entity_poly.type
_entity_poly.pdbx_seq_one_letter_code
_entity_poly.pdbx_strand_id
1 'polypeptide(L)'
;MTLALSLWSSAIATVAAPVQQQQTAAQTASQQPTQTQTDEPPVMPQPKPNSSPQRNQPTSAQQTSQQASAQQNNHQQNGRPLSTDEDPAMIGRRNINHGIIAHMSGSLEREVALGRQLAAEVDRQAKFIDDPVITEYVNRVGQNIVLHSDAKVPFTIKVIDSDEVNAFALPGGFFYVNKGLILAADNEAELAGVMAHEIAHVCARHAMENQTKGQLLQGAAIVGSIFLGGIPGLILNNAGGLGILAAFMKFSRSAEEEADRLGVQYMYAAGYDPRAMATMFEKLEGLNKKKPGTLAKLFADHPAPADRRASALSLVERFPEREEYVISTSEFQRVKAHLMRLSNARATTAGDISNDNGTGRPTLKRRSPSDDSTQPDSNQPSNQNPTAPPTLRRTDQGQPQQTQPSTQPSPKPQQSPQTSP
;
A
#
# COMPACT_ATOMS: atom_id res chain seq x y z
N MET A 1 -45.50 -42.41 -30.39
CA MET A 1 -44.53 -41.79 -31.32
C MET A 1 -43.19 -41.75 -30.64
N THR A 2 -42.19 -42.36 -31.29
CA THR A 2 -40.79 -42.41 -30.87
C THR A 2 -40.07 -41.11 -31.22
N LEU A 3 -39.15 -40.65 -30.36
CA LEU A 3 -37.73 -40.46 -30.71
C LEU A 3 -36.93 -39.93 -29.50
N ALA A 4 -35.93 -40.71 -29.11
CA ALA A 4 -34.76 -40.23 -28.38
C ALA A 4 -33.63 -39.95 -29.39
N LEU A 5 -32.55 -39.30 -28.95
CA LEU A 5 -31.13 -39.40 -29.37
C LEU A 5 -30.46 -38.12 -28.81
N SER A 6 -29.58 -38.13 -27.80
CA SER A 6 -28.31 -38.83 -27.58
C SER A 6 -27.10 -38.22 -28.32
N LEU A 7 -26.22 -37.60 -27.53
CA LEU A 7 -24.76 -37.50 -27.70
C LEU A 7 -24.20 -36.77 -28.94
N TRP A 8 -23.11 -36.03 -28.72
CA TRP A 8 -21.86 -36.21 -29.49
C TRP A 8 -20.69 -35.70 -28.64
N SER A 9 -19.66 -36.52 -28.51
CA SER A 9 -18.35 -36.15 -27.98
C SER A 9 -17.31 -36.42 -29.06
N SER A 10 -16.34 -35.53 -29.22
CA SER A 10 -15.08 -35.85 -29.90
C SER A 10 -14.01 -34.84 -29.53
N ALA A 11 -12.86 -35.36 -29.07
CA ALA A 11 -11.63 -34.61 -28.91
C ALA A 11 -10.73 -34.86 -30.13
N ILE A 12 -9.91 -33.89 -30.51
CA ILE A 12 -8.77 -34.09 -31.41
C ILE A 12 -7.56 -33.38 -30.79
N ALA A 13 -6.41 -34.05 -30.82
CA ALA A 13 -5.16 -33.58 -30.24
C ALA A 13 -4.20 -32.97 -31.27
N THR A 14 -3.40 -32.03 -30.79
CA THR A 14 -2.12 -31.48 -31.28
C THR A 14 -1.43 -32.07 -32.53
N VAL A 15 -0.98 -31.17 -33.42
CA VAL A 15 0.33 -31.22 -34.10
C VAL A 15 0.93 -29.78 -34.09
N ALA A 16 2.25 -29.64 -34.13
CA ALA A 16 2.97 -28.37 -33.94
C ALA A 16 3.99 -28.06 -35.07
N ALA A 17 4.55 -26.83 -35.01
CA ALA A 17 5.77 -26.35 -35.70
C ALA A 17 5.57 -25.72 -37.13
N PRO A 18 6.55 -24.94 -37.67
CA PRO A 18 6.45 -23.47 -37.71
C PRO A 18 6.89 -22.84 -39.08
N VAL A 19 7.48 -21.62 -39.08
CA VAL A 19 8.18 -20.90 -40.20
C VAL A 19 7.24 -20.02 -41.08
N GLN A 20 7.55 -18.79 -41.55
CA GLN A 20 8.78 -17.96 -41.57
C GLN A 20 8.52 -16.45 -41.39
N GLN A 21 9.58 -15.67 -41.14
CA GLN A 21 9.61 -14.20 -41.27
C GLN A 21 9.64 -13.75 -42.74
N GLN A 22 9.19 -12.52 -43.04
CA GLN A 22 9.68 -11.79 -44.21
C GLN A 22 9.93 -10.31 -43.87
N GLN A 23 11.05 -9.78 -44.36
CA GLN A 23 11.56 -8.43 -44.09
C GLN A 23 11.42 -7.51 -45.32
N THR A 24 11.36 -6.20 -45.04
CA THR A 24 11.84 -5.08 -45.85
C THR A 24 11.42 -4.92 -47.32
N ALA A 25 10.77 -3.79 -47.61
CA ALA A 25 11.24 -2.86 -48.63
C ALA A 25 10.80 -1.42 -48.28
N ALA A 26 11.69 -0.45 -48.45
CA ALA A 26 11.39 0.98 -48.36
C ALA A 26 11.67 1.63 -49.72
N GLN A 27 10.85 2.61 -50.12
CA GLN A 27 11.17 3.52 -51.23
C GLN A 27 10.42 4.85 -51.06
N THR A 28 11.04 5.92 -51.59
CA THR A 28 10.76 7.33 -51.28
C THR A 28 10.65 8.14 -52.58
N ALA A 29 9.97 9.30 -52.54
CA ALA A 29 9.95 10.37 -53.56
C ALA A 29 9.15 10.07 -54.86
N SER A 30 8.61 11.04 -55.63
CA SER A 30 8.27 12.47 -55.40
C SER A 30 7.45 13.05 -56.60
N GLN A 31 6.54 13.99 -56.32
CA GLN A 31 6.07 15.13 -57.18
C GLN A 31 5.30 14.93 -58.52
N GLN A 32 4.03 15.38 -58.54
CA GLN A 32 3.30 16.32 -59.48
C GLN A 32 3.53 16.35 -61.02
N PRO A 33 2.59 16.86 -61.89
CA PRO A 33 1.69 18.04 -61.66
C PRO A 33 0.22 18.07 -62.20
N THR A 34 -0.59 18.87 -61.48
CA THR A 34 -1.64 19.87 -61.83
C THR A 34 -2.51 19.81 -63.11
N GLN A 35 -3.85 19.99 -62.92
CA GLN A 35 -4.80 20.95 -63.56
C GLN A 35 -6.27 20.40 -63.60
N THR A 36 -7.41 21.14 -63.66
CA THR A 36 -7.92 22.49 -63.22
C THR A 36 -9.48 22.46 -63.31
N GLN A 37 -10.20 23.51 -62.85
CA GLN A 37 -11.66 23.84 -63.05
C GLN A 37 -12.69 23.08 -62.17
N THR A 38 -13.78 23.63 -61.62
CA THR A 38 -14.26 24.94 -61.09
C THR A 38 -15.75 24.74 -60.79
N ASP A 39 -16.27 25.18 -59.63
CA ASP A 39 -17.54 25.94 -59.44
C ASP A 39 -17.94 26.06 -57.94
N GLU A 40 -18.97 26.86 -57.65
CA GLU A 40 -19.13 27.75 -56.47
C GLU A 40 -19.79 27.15 -55.16
N PRO A 41 -19.83 27.91 -54.03
CA PRO A 41 -19.83 27.35 -52.66
C PRO A 41 -21.19 27.37 -51.91
N PRO A 42 -21.21 26.99 -50.61
CA PRO A 42 -21.69 27.99 -49.62
C PRO A 42 -21.01 28.00 -48.22
N VAL A 43 -20.80 29.24 -47.74
CA VAL A 43 -21.01 29.77 -46.37
C VAL A 43 -20.26 29.18 -45.14
N MET A 44 -19.41 30.04 -44.53
CA MET A 44 -19.04 29.99 -43.09
C MET A 44 -19.77 31.10 -42.31
N PRO A 45 -20.00 30.96 -40.99
CA PRO A 45 -20.21 32.09 -40.07
C PRO A 45 -18.89 32.62 -39.49
N GLN A 46 -18.73 33.95 -39.41
CA GLN A 46 -17.60 34.62 -38.72
C GLN A 46 -17.99 35.13 -37.30
N PRO A 47 -17.01 35.31 -36.38
CA PRO A 47 -17.25 35.74 -35.00
C PRO A 47 -17.17 37.27 -34.78
N LYS A 48 -17.80 37.81 -33.70
CA LYS A 48 -17.66 39.20 -33.21
C LYS A 48 -17.77 39.31 -31.65
N PRO A 49 -17.31 40.41 -31.01
CA PRO A 49 -16.50 40.30 -29.76
C PRO A 49 -16.90 41.12 -28.50
N ASN A 50 -16.23 40.79 -27.38
CA ASN A 50 -15.82 41.59 -26.19
C ASN A 50 -16.78 42.53 -25.43
N SER A 51 -16.85 42.39 -24.08
CA SER A 51 -16.17 43.33 -23.13
C SER A 51 -16.35 43.05 -21.60
N SER A 52 -15.24 42.78 -20.91
CA SER A 52 -14.86 43.27 -19.55
C SER A 52 -15.70 42.86 -18.29
N PRO A 53 -15.24 43.11 -17.04
CA PRO A 53 -14.52 42.07 -16.29
C PRO A 53 -15.09 41.77 -14.88
N GLN A 54 -15.11 40.50 -14.45
CA GLN A 54 -15.57 40.13 -13.11
C GLN A 54 -14.49 39.46 -12.24
N ARG A 55 -14.48 39.88 -10.97
CA ARG A 55 -13.44 39.64 -9.95
C ARG A 55 -13.54 38.22 -9.36
N ASN A 56 -12.41 37.52 -9.27
CA ASN A 56 -12.31 36.22 -8.59
C ASN A 56 -12.69 36.32 -7.09
N GLN A 57 -13.56 35.40 -6.64
CA GLN A 57 -13.63 34.93 -5.26
C GLN A 57 -13.85 33.41 -5.26
N PRO A 58 -13.20 32.64 -4.36
CA PRO A 58 -13.33 31.19 -4.33
C PRO A 58 -14.60 30.71 -3.61
N THR A 59 -15.08 29.53 -4.04
CA THR A 59 -16.24 28.80 -3.54
C THR A 59 -16.06 28.32 -2.09
N SER A 60 -16.62 29.05 -1.12
CA SER A 60 -16.69 28.61 0.29
C SER A 60 -18.08 28.08 0.69
N ALA A 61 -19.17 28.67 0.16
CA ALA A 61 -20.55 28.32 0.53
C ALA A 61 -20.97 26.87 0.19
N GLN A 62 -20.39 26.26 -0.86
CA GLN A 62 -20.74 24.91 -1.32
C GLN A 62 -20.09 23.81 -0.48
N GLN A 63 -18.91 24.03 0.09
CA GLN A 63 -18.27 23.08 1.00
C GLN A 63 -18.95 23.09 2.38
N THR A 64 -19.30 24.28 2.90
CA THR A 64 -19.97 24.40 4.20
C THR A 64 -21.35 23.75 4.22
N SER A 65 -22.11 23.81 3.11
CA SER A 65 -23.43 23.19 3.00
C SER A 65 -23.38 21.66 2.84
N GLN A 66 -22.33 21.12 2.22
CA GLN A 66 -22.09 19.66 2.18
C GLN A 66 -21.66 19.13 3.55
N GLN A 67 -20.74 19.82 4.24
CA GLN A 67 -20.32 19.44 5.60
C GLN A 67 -21.47 19.49 6.61
N ALA A 68 -22.34 20.52 6.55
CA ALA A 68 -23.50 20.63 7.43
C ALA A 68 -24.53 19.50 7.21
N SER A 69 -24.77 19.08 5.95
CA SER A 69 -25.69 17.98 5.65
C SER A 69 -25.11 16.60 5.99
N ALA A 70 -23.80 16.39 5.83
CA ALA A 70 -23.10 15.21 6.36
C ALA A 70 -23.18 15.13 7.90
N GLN A 71 -22.98 16.24 8.60
CA GLN A 71 -23.12 16.31 10.07
C GLN A 71 -24.56 16.03 10.55
N GLN A 72 -25.58 16.54 9.84
CA GLN A 72 -26.98 16.25 10.18
C GLN A 72 -27.36 14.78 9.95
N ASN A 73 -26.89 14.16 8.87
CA ASN A 73 -27.13 12.73 8.61
C ASN A 73 -26.44 11.83 9.64
N ASN A 74 -25.20 12.13 10.06
CA ASN A 74 -24.49 11.35 11.08
C ASN A 74 -25.22 11.35 12.43
N HIS A 75 -25.74 12.51 12.88
CA HIS A 75 -26.53 12.58 14.12
C HIS A 75 -27.81 11.72 14.09
N GLN A 76 -28.35 11.42 12.91
CA GLN A 76 -29.51 10.52 12.74
C GLN A 76 -29.15 9.03 12.69
N GLN A 77 -27.86 8.67 12.53
CA GLN A 77 -27.40 7.28 12.51
C GLN A 77 -26.91 6.78 13.87
N ASN A 78 -26.34 7.66 14.72
CA ASN A 78 -25.77 7.29 16.03
C ASN A 78 -26.77 6.67 17.03
N GLY A 79 -28.08 6.69 16.75
CA GLY A 79 -29.11 6.00 17.55
C GLY A 79 -29.71 4.75 16.90
N ARG A 80 -29.22 4.30 15.74
CA ARG A 80 -29.72 3.10 15.05
C ARG A 80 -28.87 1.88 15.41
N PRO A 81 -29.48 0.71 15.66
CA PRO A 81 -28.72 -0.53 15.85
C PRO A 81 -27.91 -0.85 14.59
N LEU A 82 -26.75 -1.49 14.77
CA LEU A 82 -25.93 -1.99 13.67
C LEU A 82 -26.75 -2.97 12.82
N SER A 83 -26.71 -2.81 11.49
CA SER A 83 -27.22 -3.82 10.56
C SER A 83 -26.29 -5.04 10.51
N THR A 84 -26.77 -6.16 9.93
CA THR A 84 -25.98 -7.40 9.76
C THR A 84 -24.63 -7.18 9.06
N ASP A 85 -24.54 -6.23 8.14
CA ASP A 85 -23.30 -5.89 7.43
C ASP A 85 -22.44 -4.90 8.22
N GLU A 86 -23.01 -4.14 9.15
CA GLU A 86 -22.29 -3.21 10.02
C GLU A 86 -21.71 -3.86 11.29
N ASP A 87 -22.37 -4.90 11.80
CA ASP A 87 -22.00 -5.60 13.04
C ASP A 87 -20.72 -6.46 12.90
N PRO A 88 -19.63 -6.16 13.64
CA PRO A 88 -18.44 -7.01 13.66
C PRO A 88 -18.68 -8.44 14.15
N ALA A 89 -19.72 -8.70 14.95
CA ALA A 89 -20.06 -10.06 15.40
C ALA A 89 -20.58 -10.96 14.26
N MET A 90 -20.92 -10.37 13.11
CA MET A 90 -21.41 -11.08 11.92
C MET A 90 -20.31 -11.36 10.87
N ILE A 91 -19.06 -10.95 11.11
CA ILE A 91 -17.91 -11.27 10.26
C ILE A 91 -17.81 -12.79 10.03
N GLY A 92 -17.56 -13.17 8.79
CA GLY A 92 -17.50 -14.55 8.32
C GLY A 92 -18.86 -15.19 8.04
N ARG A 93 -19.95 -14.68 8.65
CA ARG A 93 -21.32 -15.23 8.58
C ARG A 93 -22.27 -14.45 7.65
N ARG A 94 -22.02 -13.16 7.48
CA ARG A 94 -22.76 -12.27 6.55
C ARG A 94 -22.41 -12.54 5.08
N ASN A 95 -23.23 -12.03 4.17
CA ASN A 95 -23.02 -12.15 2.73
C ASN A 95 -22.73 -10.78 2.09
N ILE A 96 -21.46 -10.38 2.09
CA ILE A 96 -21.00 -9.13 1.48
C ILE A 96 -20.93 -9.19 -0.06
N ASN A 97 -21.04 -10.36 -0.70
CA ASN A 97 -20.91 -10.52 -2.15
C ASN A 97 -22.25 -10.87 -2.84
N HIS A 98 -23.34 -10.17 -2.48
CA HIS A 98 -24.71 -10.49 -2.91
C HIS A 98 -25.20 -9.72 -4.16
N GLY A 99 -24.40 -8.80 -4.70
CA GLY A 99 -24.78 -7.99 -5.86
C GLY A 99 -24.78 -8.78 -7.18
N ILE A 100 -25.57 -8.32 -8.17
CA ILE A 100 -25.59 -8.93 -9.53
C ILE A 100 -24.18 -8.96 -10.15
N ILE A 101 -23.40 -7.89 -9.99
CA ILE A 101 -22.02 -7.84 -10.49
C ILE A 101 -21.12 -8.84 -9.74
N ALA A 102 -21.20 -8.92 -8.42
CA ALA A 102 -20.48 -9.92 -7.63
C ALA A 102 -20.80 -11.37 -8.07
N HIS A 103 -22.07 -11.67 -8.40
CA HIS A 103 -22.44 -12.97 -8.99
C HIS A 103 -21.86 -13.18 -10.40
N MET A 104 -21.84 -12.14 -11.23
CA MET A 104 -21.24 -12.18 -12.59
C MET A 104 -19.70 -12.18 -12.57
N SER A 105 -19.06 -11.92 -11.43
CA SER A 105 -17.61 -11.88 -11.26
C SER A 105 -16.92 -13.26 -11.23
N GLY A 106 -17.70 -14.34 -11.29
CA GLY A 106 -17.21 -15.71 -11.39
C GLY A 106 -16.75 -16.31 -10.06
N SER A 107 -16.21 -17.52 -10.11
CA SER A 107 -15.88 -18.31 -8.92
C SER A 107 -14.58 -17.87 -8.23
N LEU A 108 -14.36 -18.36 -7.00
CA LEU A 108 -13.13 -18.09 -6.25
C LEU A 108 -11.89 -18.76 -6.90
N GLU A 109 -12.05 -19.91 -7.55
CA GLU A 109 -10.97 -20.58 -8.27
C GLU A 109 -10.49 -19.75 -9.46
N ARG A 110 -11.43 -19.12 -10.19
CA ARG A 110 -11.12 -18.18 -11.29
C ARG A 110 -10.38 -16.95 -10.77
N GLU A 111 -10.82 -16.41 -9.64
CA GLU A 111 -10.18 -15.28 -8.98
C GLU A 111 -8.74 -15.59 -8.55
N VAL A 112 -8.52 -16.72 -7.86
CA VAL A 112 -7.18 -17.18 -7.44
C VAL A 112 -6.28 -17.48 -8.66
N ALA A 113 -6.84 -18.02 -9.74
CA ALA A 113 -6.09 -18.25 -10.98
C ALA A 113 -5.63 -16.93 -11.65
N LEU A 114 -6.51 -15.93 -11.72
CA LEU A 114 -6.17 -14.59 -12.21
C LEU A 114 -5.14 -13.91 -11.30
N GLY A 115 -5.36 -13.96 -9.99
CA GLY A 115 -4.46 -13.45 -8.96
C GLY A 115 -3.04 -13.97 -9.13
N ARG A 116 -2.90 -15.30 -9.32
CA ARG A 116 -1.62 -15.96 -9.53
C ARG A 116 -0.90 -15.49 -10.80
N GLN A 117 -1.63 -15.19 -11.88
CA GLN A 117 -1.05 -14.66 -13.12
C GLN A 117 -0.54 -13.22 -12.93
N LEU A 118 -1.32 -12.36 -12.26
CA LEU A 118 -0.94 -10.98 -11.95
C LEU A 118 0.23 -10.92 -10.95
N ALA A 119 0.18 -11.74 -9.89
CA ALA A 119 1.26 -11.89 -8.92
C ALA A 119 2.57 -12.34 -9.58
N ALA A 120 2.52 -13.25 -10.55
CA ALA A 120 3.69 -13.68 -11.30
C ALA A 120 4.28 -12.60 -12.23
N GLU A 121 3.55 -11.52 -12.55
CA GLU A 121 4.09 -10.33 -13.23
C GLU A 121 4.72 -9.37 -12.21
N VAL A 122 4.02 -9.09 -11.10
CA VAL A 122 4.56 -8.27 -9.99
C VAL A 122 5.86 -8.88 -9.46
N ASP A 123 5.89 -10.18 -9.20
CA ASP A 123 7.06 -10.91 -8.68
C ASP A 123 8.27 -10.89 -9.63
N ARG A 124 8.06 -10.70 -10.94
CA ARG A 124 9.16 -10.59 -11.92
C ARG A 124 9.77 -9.19 -11.99
N GLN A 125 9.07 -8.17 -11.51
CA GLN A 125 9.49 -6.76 -11.60
C GLN A 125 9.82 -6.13 -10.25
N ALA A 126 9.15 -6.58 -9.19
CA ALA A 126 9.32 -6.07 -7.84
C ALA A 126 10.62 -6.58 -7.22
N LYS A 127 11.29 -5.68 -6.49
CA LYS A 127 12.40 -6.00 -5.62
C LYS A 127 11.86 -6.22 -4.21
N PHE A 128 12.12 -7.38 -3.61
CA PHE A 128 11.59 -7.71 -2.28
C PHE A 128 12.56 -7.37 -1.14
N ILE A 129 12.01 -7.37 0.07
CA ILE A 129 12.75 -7.43 1.32
C ILE A 129 12.59 -8.86 1.85
N ASP A 130 13.69 -9.62 1.88
CA ASP A 130 13.71 -11.02 2.31
C ASP A 130 14.17 -11.18 3.78
N ASP A 131 14.26 -10.08 4.52
CA ASP A 131 14.62 -10.11 5.94
C ASP A 131 13.48 -10.78 6.76
N PRO A 132 13.77 -11.87 7.51
CA PRO A 132 12.72 -12.61 8.22
C PRO A 132 12.07 -11.79 9.34
N VAL A 133 12.82 -10.92 10.03
CA VAL A 133 12.29 -10.10 11.13
C VAL A 133 11.25 -9.11 10.62
N ILE A 134 11.45 -8.57 9.40
CA ILE A 134 10.49 -7.68 8.75
C ILE A 134 9.33 -8.45 8.11
N THR A 135 9.61 -9.52 7.37
CA THR A 135 8.58 -10.26 6.62
C THR A 135 7.64 -11.04 7.52
N GLU A 136 8.14 -11.73 8.56
CA GLU A 136 7.30 -12.44 9.53
C GLU A 136 6.42 -11.48 10.34
N TYR A 137 6.96 -10.31 10.71
CA TYR A 137 6.20 -9.27 11.42
C TYR A 137 5.04 -8.75 10.56
N VAL A 138 5.30 -8.31 9.32
CA VAL A 138 4.24 -7.78 8.43
C VAL A 138 3.23 -8.88 8.10
N ASN A 139 3.69 -10.11 7.87
CA ASN A 139 2.79 -11.25 7.68
C ASN A 139 1.92 -11.47 8.93
N ARG A 140 2.46 -11.45 10.16
CA ARG A 140 1.66 -11.64 11.37
C ARG A 140 0.59 -10.57 11.56
N VAL A 141 0.90 -9.29 11.33
CA VAL A 141 -0.10 -8.20 11.38
C VAL A 141 -1.22 -8.46 10.36
N GLY A 142 -0.87 -8.75 9.11
CA GLY A 142 -1.86 -9.02 8.07
C GLY A 142 -2.68 -10.28 8.30
N GLN A 143 -2.06 -11.39 8.69
CA GLN A 143 -2.77 -12.65 8.96
C GLN A 143 -3.69 -12.54 10.19
N ASN A 144 -3.35 -11.72 11.20
CA ASN A 144 -4.27 -11.41 12.30
C ASN A 144 -5.55 -10.74 11.78
N ILE A 145 -5.43 -9.78 10.86
CA ILE A 145 -6.60 -9.12 10.24
C ILE A 145 -7.38 -10.11 9.36
N VAL A 146 -6.69 -10.92 8.54
CA VAL A 146 -7.31 -11.94 7.67
C VAL A 146 -8.15 -12.93 8.50
N LEU A 147 -7.61 -13.41 9.63
CA LEU A 147 -8.30 -14.34 10.55
C LEU A 147 -9.61 -13.74 11.12
N HIS A 148 -9.68 -12.41 11.23
CA HIS A 148 -10.81 -11.66 11.77
C HIS A 148 -11.56 -10.87 10.68
N SER A 149 -11.61 -11.42 9.45
CA SER A 149 -12.26 -10.80 8.28
C SER A 149 -13.21 -11.75 7.55
N ASP A 150 -13.93 -11.25 6.54
CA ASP A 150 -14.80 -12.08 5.69
C ASP A 150 -14.02 -12.94 4.66
N ALA A 151 -12.69 -12.96 4.70
CA ALA A 151 -11.81 -13.60 3.72
C ALA A 151 -12.21 -15.06 3.39
N LYS A 152 -12.35 -15.36 2.09
CA LYS A 152 -12.64 -16.70 1.56
C LYS A 152 -11.48 -17.34 0.79
N VAL A 153 -10.33 -16.65 0.75
CA VAL A 153 -9.10 -17.04 0.05
C VAL A 153 -7.89 -16.90 0.97
N PRO A 154 -6.85 -17.74 0.85
CA PRO A 154 -5.63 -17.60 1.65
C PRO A 154 -4.83 -16.37 1.21
N PHE A 155 -4.28 -15.62 2.16
CA PHE A 155 -3.45 -14.46 1.86
C PHE A 155 -1.96 -14.81 1.82
N THR A 156 -1.27 -14.37 0.78
CA THR A 156 0.19 -14.43 0.63
C THR A 156 0.73 -13.01 0.69
N ILE A 157 1.39 -12.66 1.80
CA ILE A 157 1.83 -11.29 2.08
C ILE A 157 3.33 -11.15 1.78
N LYS A 158 3.72 -10.13 1.00
CA LYS A 158 5.12 -9.84 0.64
C LYS A 158 5.47 -8.37 0.87
N VAL A 159 6.74 -8.10 1.19
CA VAL A 159 7.25 -6.74 1.42
C VAL A 159 8.13 -6.29 0.25
N ILE A 160 7.74 -5.21 -0.42
CA ILE A 160 8.49 -4.63 -1.55
C ILE A 160 9.48 -3.57 -1.04
N ASP A 161 10.74 -3.64 -1.50
CA ASP A 161 11.77 -2.61 -1.30
C ASP A 161 11.52 -1.40 -2.22
N SER A 162 10.45 -0.67 -1.93
CA SER A 162 10.07 0.58 -2.57
C SER A 162 9.86 1.67 -1.51
N ASP A 163 10.37 2.87 -1.78
CA ASP A 163 10.14 4.06 -0.95
C ASP A 163 8.75 4.68 -1.20
N GLU A 164 8.02 4.23 -2.22
CA GLU A 164 6.61 4.61 -2.41
C GLU A 164 5.77 4.16 -1.20
N VAL A 165 5.04 5.09 -0.61
CA VAL A 165 4.04 4.79 0.43
C VAL A 165 2.80 4.20 -0.25
N ASN A 166 2.76 2.87 -0.35
CA ASN A 166 1.66 2.13 -0.95
C ASN A 166 1.55 0.72 -0.35
N ALA A 167 0.36 0.14 -0.45
CA ALA A 167 0.13 -1.30 -0.36
C ALA A 167 -1.02 -1.64 -1.32
N PHE A 168 -1.05 -2.86 -1.84
CA PHE A 168 -2.10 -3.27 -2.78
C PHE A 168 -2.34 -4.78 -2.72
N ALA A 169 -3.61 -5.19 -2.70
CA ALA A 169 -3.99 -6.60 -2.75
C ALA A 169 -4.61 -6.98 -4.12
N LEU A 170 -4.10 -8.06 -4.70
CA LEU A 170 -4.59 -8.63 -5.95
C LEU A 170 -5.74 -9.64 -5.68
N PRO A 171 -6.57 -9.93 -6.70
CA PRO A 171 -7.51 -11.06 -6.67
C PRO A 171 -6.92 -12.33 -6.03
N GLY A 172 -7.68 -13.03 -5.19
CA GLY A 172 -7.22 -14.29 -4.61
C GLY A 172 -6.16 -14.18 -3.51
N GLY A 173 -5.95 -12.99 -2.92
CA GLY A 173 -5.18 -12.82 -1.68
C GLY A 173 -3.68 -12.59 -1.82
N PHE A 174 -3.16 -12.29 -3.01
CA PHE A 174 -1.74 -11.92 -3.17
C PHE A 174 -1.56 -10.45 -2.78
N PHE A 175 -0.93 -10.20 -1.63
CA PHE A 175 -0.92 -8.90 -0.97
C PHE A 175 0.51 -8.35 -0.82
N TYR A 176 0.71 -7.13 -1.30
CA TYR A 176 2.01 -6.47 -1.35
C TYR A 176 2.01 -5.20 -0.50
N VAL A 177 3.00 -5.09 0.40
CA VAL A 177 3.19 -3.94 1.29
C VAL A 177 4.54 -3.29 0.95
N ASN A 178 4.55 -2.01 0.58
CA ASN A 178 5.82 -1.33 0.36
C ASN A 178 6.48 -0.93 1.69
N LYS A 179 7.81 -1.03 1.74
CA LYS A 179 8.66 -0.45 2.79
C LYS A 179 8.27 0.99 3.12
N GLY A 180 8.01 1.84 2.12
CA GLY A 180 7.58 3.23 2.31
C GLY A 180 6.37 3.37 3.24
N LEU A 181 5.38 2.47 3.15
CA LEU A 181 4.21 2.47 4.03
C LEU A 181 4.56 2.14 5.48
N ILE A 182 5.39 1.11 5.70
CA ILE A 182 5.85 0.70 7.03
C ILE A 182 6.64 1.84 7.71
N LEU A 183 7.45 2.57 6.94
CA LEU A 183 8.19 3.73 7.43
C LEU A 183 7.30 4.96 7.68
N ALA A 184 6.21 5.11 6.91
CA ALA A 184 5.26 6.21 7.05
C ALA A 184 4.30 6.05 8.25
N ALA A 185 3.89 4.84 8.61
CA ALA A 185 3.02 4.58 9.78
C ALA A 185 3.76 4.90 11.10
N ASP A 186 3.14 5.62 12.03
CA ASP A 186 3.75 6.01 13.31
C ASP A 186 3.53 4.98 14.42
N ASN A 187 2.49 4.15 14.25
CA ASN A 187 2.14 3.05 15.14
C ASN A 187 1.63 1.83 14.34
N GLU A 188 1.44 0.70 15.03
CA GLU A 188 1.02 -0.56 14.41
C GLU A 188 -0.41 -0.48 13.86
N ALA A 189 -1.33 0.17 14.58
CA ALA A 189 -2.73 0.28 14.17
C ALA A 189 -2.91 1.10 12.88
N GLU A 190 -2.07 2.10 12.62
CA GLU A 190 -2.06 2.82 11.34
C GLU A 190 -1.63 1.92 10.16
N LEU A 191 -0.62 1.08 10.36
CA LEU A 191 -0.22 0.08 9.35
C LEU A 191 -1.34 -0.96 9.16
N ALA A 192 -1.88 -1.48 10.26
CA ALA A 192 -2.98 -2.43 10.28
C ALA A 192 -4.23 -1.87 9.59
N GLY A 193 -4.51 -0.57 9.72
CA GLY A 193 -5.65 0.07 9.06
C GLY A 193 -5.56 0.08 7.54
N VAL A 194 -4.40 0.46 6.98
CA VAL A 194 -4.19 0.34 5.53
C VAL A 194 -4.22 -1.12 5.09
N MET A 195 -3.70 -2.04 5.90
CA MET A 195 -3.79 -3.48 5.58
C MET A 195 -5.22 -4.02 5.63
N ALA A 196 -6.06 -3.53 6.55
CA ALA A 196 -7.46 -3.91 6.65
C ALA A 196 -8.30 -3.40 5.46
N HIS A 197 -7.99 -2.20 4.94
CA HIS A 197 -8.57 -1.66 3.72
C HIS A 197 -8.29 -2.55 2.50
N GLU A 198 -7.03 -2.95 2.31
CA GLU A 198 -6.63 -3.84 1.22
C GLU A 198 -7.24 -5.24 1.33
N ILE A 199 -7.29 -5.79 2.55
CA ILE A 199 -7.98 -7.06 2.82
C ILE A 199 -9.49 -6.93 2.52
N ALA A 200 -10.11 -5.79 2.82
CA ALA A 200 -11.51 -5.54 2.51
C ALA A 200 -11.81 -5.51 1.01
N HIS A 201 -10.94 -4.93 0.17
CA HIS A 201 -11.08 -4.98 -1.29
C HIS A 201 -11.10 -6.41 -1.85
N VAL A 202 -10.29 -7.31 -1.28
CA VAL A 202 -10.30 -8.74 -1.65
C VAL A 202 -11.55 -9.46 -1.12
N CYS A 203 -11.94 -9.21 0.14
CA CYS A 203 -13.15 -9.81 0.72
C CYS A 203 -14.43 -9.40 -0.04
N ALA A 204 -14.55 -8.13 -0.41
CA ALA A 204 -15.64 -7.59 -1.22
C ALA A 204 -15.48 -7.92 -2.72
N ARG A 205 -14.35 -8.52 -3.13
CA ARG A 205 -14.02 -8.93 -4.51
C ARG A 205 -14.02 -7.75 -5.51
N HIS A 206 -13.72 -6.54 -5.05
CA HIS A 206 -13.85 -5.30 -5.84
C HIS A 206 -13.06 -5.32 -7.15
N ALA A 207 -11.87 -5.93 -7.17
CA ALA A 207 -11.07 -6.08 -8.39
C ALA A 207 -11.76 -6.96 -9.45
N MET A 208 -12.47 -8.01 -9.02
CA MET A 208 -13.26 -8.86 -9.91
C MET A 208 -14.54 -8.15 -10.38
N GLU A 209 -15.17 -7.36 -9.52
CA GLU A 209 -16.28 -6.51 -9.96
C GLU A 209 -15.85 -5.49 -11.01
N ASN A 210 -14.70 -4.83 -10.81
CA ASN A 210 -14.11 -3.90 -11.77
C ASN A 210 -13.81 -4.59 -13.11
N GLN A 211 -13.28 -5.83 -13.08
CA GLN A 211 -13.10 -6.64 -14.27
C GLN A 211 -14.42 -6.86 -15.02
N THR A 212 -15.47 -7.31 -14.32
CA THR A 212 -16.78 -7.57 -14.92
C THR A 212 -17.44 -6.30 -15.45
N LYS A 213 -17.37 -5.18 -14.72
CA LYS A 213 -17.82 -3.86 -15.17
C LYS A 213 -17.10 -3.45 -16.48
N GLY A 214 -15.78 -3.63 -16.54
CA GLY A 214 -14.98 -3.36 -17.75
C GLY A 214 -15.34 -4.26 -18.95
N GLN A 215 -15.55 -5.56 -18.72
CA GLN A 215 -15.97 -6.50 -19.76
C GLN A 215 -17.38 -6.20 -20.28
N LEU A 216 -18.32 -5.82 -19.40
CA LEU A 216 -19.66 -5.39 -19.79
C LEU A 216 -19.64 -4.10 -20.59
N LEU A 217 -18.81 -3.11 -20.22
CA LEU A 217 -18.61 -1.87 -20.98
C LEU A 217 -18.03 -2.15 -22.37
N GLN A 218 -17.04 -3.04 -22.48
CA GLN A 218 -16.46 -3.44 -23.77
C GLN A 218 -17.50 -4.17 -24.64
N GLY A 219 -18.26 -5.10 -24.07
CA GLY A 219 -19.35 -5.80 -24.77
C GLY A 219 -20.46 -4.85 -25.23
N ALA A 220 -20.88 -3.91 -24.39
CA ALA A 220 -21.87 -2.89 -24.72
C ALA A 220 -21.37 -1.93 -25.81
N ALA A 221 -20.09 -1.58 -25.83
CA ALA A 221 -19.48 -0.79 -26.90
C ALA A 221 -19.46 -1.55 -28.24
N ILE A 222 -19.16 -2.85 -28.23
CA ILE A 222 -19.23 -3.70 -29.42
C ILE A 222 -20.67 -3.77 -29.94
N VAL A 223 -21.64 -4.08 -29.08
CA VAL A 223 -23.08 -4.11 -29.42
C VAL A 223 -23.55 -2.76 -29.95
N GLY A 224 -23.19 -1.66 -29.28
CA GLY A 224 -23.49 -0.30 -29.72
C GLY A 224 -22.89 0.02 -31.09
N SER A 225 -21.66 -0.41 -31.38
CA SER A 225 -21.05 -0.20 -32.70
C SER A 225 -21.79 -0.92 -33.82
N ILE A 226 -22.29 -2.14 -33.56
CA ILE A 226 -23.11 -2.92 -34.52
C ILE A 226 -24.43 -2.21 -34.82
N PHE A 227 -25.12 -1.68 -33.79
CA PHE A 227 -26.42 -1.00 -33.96
C PHE A 227 -26.31 0.45 -34.46
N LEU A 228 -25.18 1.13 -34.25
CA LEU A 228 -24.95 2.52 -34.66
C LEU A 228 -24.12 2.66 -35.96
N GLY A 229 -23.81 1.56 -36.64
CA GLY A 229 -23.06 1.56 -37.91
C GLY A 229 -21.59 1.98 -37.78
N GLY A 230 -21.01 1.90 -36.58
CA GLY A 230 -19.61 2.22 -36.32
C GLY A 230 -18.69 1.03 -36.59
N ILE A 231 -17.45 1.29 -37.02
CA ILE A 231 -16.46 0.22 -37.23
C ILE A 231 -16.13 -0.45 -35.88
N PRO A 232 -16.33 -1.78 -35.73
CA PRO A 232 -16.01 -2.51 -34.49
C PRO A 232 -14.49 -2.71 -34.39
N GLY A 233 -13.75 -1.71 -33.91
CA GLY A 233 -12.28 -1.80 -33.88
C GLY A 233 -11.50 -0.88 -32.92
N LEU A 234 -12.15 0.05 -32.20
CA LEU A 234 -11.43 1.13 -31.47
C LEU A 234 -11.33 0.97 -29.94
N ILE A 235 -11.48 -0.24 -29.39
CA ILE A 235 -11.14 -0.55 -27.98
C ILE A 235 -10.32 -1.84 -27.87
N LEU A 236 -9.19 -1.88 -28.59
CA LEU A 236 -8.09 -2.79 -28.30
C LEU A 236 -6.83 -1.98 -28.00
N ASN A 237 -6.88 -1.21 -26.90
CA ASN A 237 -5.73 -0.41 -26.50
C ASN A 237 -4.69 -1.32 -25.82
N ASN A 238 -3.45 -1.29 -26.34
CA ASN A 238 -2.33 -2.13 -25.92
C ASN A 238 -1.78 -1.74 -24.54
N ALA A 239 -2.62 -1.85 -23.51
CA ALA A 239 -2.16 -1.92 -22.15
C ALA A 239 -1.42 -3.26 -21.96
N GLY A 240 -0.09 -3.24 -21.99
CA GLY A 240 0.71 -4.37 -21.49
C GLY A 240 0.35 -4.71 -20.04
N GLY A 241 0.82 -5.85 -19.53
CA GLY A 241 0.32 -6.44 -18.26
C GLY A 241 0.13 -5.47 -17.08
N LEU A 242 1.02 -4.48 -16.92
CA LEU A 242 0.92 -3.44 -15.90
C LEU A 242 -0.23 -2.42 -16.09
N GLY A 243 -0.55 -2.05 -17.34
CA GLY A 243 -1.66 -1.13 -17.63
C GLY A 243 -3.02 -1.81 -17.40
N ILE A 244 -3.10 -3.11 -17.64
CA ILE A 244 -4.25 -3.94 -17.27
C ILE A 244 -4.37 -4.04 -15.74
N LEU A 245 -3.25 -4.23 -15.03
CA LEU A 245 -3.24 -4.25 -13.56
C LEU A 245 -3.78 -2.93 -12.96
N ALA A 246 -3.30 -1.77 -13.43
CA ALA A 246 -3.78 -0.46 -12.96
C ALA A 246 -5.28 -0.25 -13.22
N ALA A 247 -5.85 -0.83 -14.29
CA ALA A 247 -7.27 -0.75 -14.56
C ALA A 247 -8.14 -1.57 -13.58
N PHE A 248 -7.60 -2.63 -12.97
CA PHE A 248 -8.30 -3.39 -11.93
C PHE A 248 -8.30 -2.69 -10.57
N MET A 249 -7.18 -2.02 -10.22
CA MET A 249 -6.95 -1.42 -8.90
C MET A 249 -7.56 -0.03 -8.70
N LYS A 250 -8.25 0.53 -9.70
CA LYS A 250 -8.95 1.81 -9.57
C LYS A 250 -10.40 1.61 -9.12
N PHE A 251 -10.69 1.84 -7.86
CA PHE A 251 -12.01 1.55 -7.29
C PHE A 251 -13.00 2.72 -7.41
N SER A 252 -14.31 2.40 -7.40
CA SER A 252 -15.37 3.41 -7.31
C SER A 252 -15.49 3.94 -5.89
N ARG A 253 -16.02 5.16 -5.70
CA ARG A 253 -16.23 5.73 -4.35
C ARG A 253 -17.06 4.81 -3.45
N SER A 254 -18.07 4.13 -3.99
CA SER A 254 -18.86 3.14 -3.26
C SER A 254 -18.06 1.93 -2.78
N ALA A 255 -17.07 1.48 -3.58
CA ALA A 255 -16.18 0.38 -3.22
C ALA A 255 -15.12 0.84 -2.20
N GLU A 256 -14.66 2.09 -2.28
CA GLU A 256 -13.82 2.69 -1.24
C GLU A 256 -14.59 2.87 0.08
N GLU A 257 -15.85 3.34 0.04
CA GLU A 257 -16.73 3.46 1.21
C GLU A 257 -17.03 2.10 1.85
N GLU A 258 -17.24 1.06 1.03
CA GLU A 258 -17.40 -0.32 1.52
C GLU A 258 -16.09 -0.89 2.11
N ALA A 259 -14.95 -0.66 1.46
CA ALA A 259 -13.64 -1.08 1.96
C ALA A 259 -13.27 -0.38 3.28
N ASP A 260 -13.54 0.94 3.39
CA ASP A 260 -13.38 1.70 4.64
C ASP A 260 -14.25 1.10 5.76
N ARG A 261 -15.54 0.85 5.47
CA ARG A 261 -16.52 0.30 6.41
C ARG A 261 -16.13 -1.09 6.90
N LEU A 262 -15.76 -1.99 6.00
CA LEU A 262 -15.31 -3.35 6.33
C LEU A 262 -13.95 -3.35 7.04
N GLY A 263 -13.00 -2.53 6.60
CA GLY A 263 -11.67 -2.40 7.20
C GLY A 263 -11.74 -1.98 8.67
N VAL A 264 -12.57 -0.99 9.00
CA VAL A 264 -12.85 -0.56 10.38
C VAL A 264 -13.40 -1.71 11.24
N GLN A 265 -14.27 -2.56 10.70
CA GLN A 265 -14.81 -3.71 11.43
C GLN A 265 -13.75 -4.81 11.63
N TYR A 266 -12.90 -5.07 10.63
CA TYR A 266 -11.82 -6.05 10.74
C TYR A 266 -10.75 -5.60 11.74
N MET A 267 -10.41 -4.30 11.78
CA MET A 267 -9.55 -3.75 12.83
C MET A 267 -10.13 -3.98 14.22
N TYR A 268 -11.42 -3.65 14.41
CA TYR A 268 -12.11 -3.88 15.68
C TYR A 268 -12.08 -5.35 16.08
N ALA A 269 -12.42 -6.25 15.16
CA ALA A 269 -12.43 -7.69 15.40
C ALA A 269 -11.03 -8.22 15.77
N ALA A 270 -9.99 -7.80 15.03
CA ALA A 270 -8.58 -8.13 15.27
C ALA A 270 -7.96 -7.46 16.51
N GLY A 271 -8.68 -6.54 17.18
CA GLY A 271 -8.27 -5.88 18.42
C GLY A 271 -7.48 -4.58 18.27
N TYR A 272 -7.31 -4.06 17.05
CA TYR A 272 -6.70 -2.76 16.80
C TYR A 272 -7.67 -1.60 17.05
N ASP A 273 -7.19 -0.40 17.38
CA ASP A 273 -8.05 0.80 17.42
C ASP A 273 -8.51 1.14 16.00
N PRO A 274 -9.81 1.00 15.66
CA PRO A 274 -10.27 1.18 14.29
C PRO A 274 -10.16 2.63 13.81
N ARG A 275 -10.03 3.58 14.74
CA ARG A 275 -9.85 5.01 14.45
C ARG A 275 -8.51 5.27 13.75
N ALA A 276 -7.51 4.41 13.97
CA ALA A 276 -6.17 4.58 13.42
C ALA A 276 -6.12 4.48 11.88
N MET A 277 -7.08 3.80 11.24
CA MET A 277 -7.20 3.83 9.77
C MET A 277 -7.51 5.23 9.26
N ALA A 278 -8.48 5.91 9.89
CA ALA A 278 -8.82 7.29 9.54
C ALA A 278 -7.64 8.25 9.82
N THR A 279 -6.96 8.09 10.97
CA THR A 279 -5.74 8.85 11.30
C THR A 279 -4.64 8.65 10.26
N MET A 280 -4.42 7.42 9.78
CA MET A 280 -3.43 7.13 8.75
C MET A 280 -3.79 7.82 7.43
N PHE A 281 -5.04 7.72 6.97
CA PHE A 281 -5.48 8.39 5.74
C PHE A 281 -5.39 9.93 5.85
N GLU A 282 -5.77 10.54 6.98
CA GLU A 282 -5.56 11.98 7.23
C GLU A 282 -4.08 12.38 7.12
N LYS A 283 -3.18 11.56 7.68
CA LYS A 283 -1.73 11.80 7.59
C LYS A 283 -1.23 11.70 6.15
N LEU A 284 -1.66 10.69 5.40
CA LEU A 284 -1.32 10.52 3.98
C LEU A 284 -1.81 11.72 3.16
N GLU A 285 -3.05 12.17 3.33
CA GLU A 285 -3.53 13.41 2.72
C GLU A 285 -2.65 14.62 3.10
N GLY A 286 -2.27 14.75 4.36
CA GLY A 286 -1.38 15.81 4.84
C GLY A 286 0.00 15.78 4.19
N LEU A 287 0.57 14.59 3.95
CA LEU A 287 1.84 14.42 3.23
C LEU A 287 1.70 14.82 1.74
N ASN A 288 0.63 14.40 1.07
CA ASN A 288 0.38 14.74 -0.33
C ASN A 288 0.07 16.25 -0.51
N LYS A 289 -0.64 16.88 0.44
CA LYS A 289 -0.85 18.34 0.46
C LYS A 289 0.47 19.11 0.63
N LYS A 290 1.43 18.60 1.42
CA LYS A 290 2.77 19.21 1.61
C LYS A 290 3.68 19.03 0.39
N LYS A 291 3.57 17.90 -0.33
CA LYS A 291 4.34 17.60 -1.55
C LYS A 291 3.43 16.94 -2.60
N PRO A 292 2.69 17.73 -3.38
CA PRO A 292 1.76 17.21 -4.38
C PRO A 292 2.40 16.20 -5.31
N GLY A 293 1.75 15.04 -5.46
CA GLY A 293 2.21 13.94 -6.31
C GLY A 293 3.02 12.87 -5.58
N THR A 294 3.49 13.12 -4.36
CA THR A 294 4.25 12.12 -3.56
C THR A 294 3.44 10.83 -3.34
N LEU A 295 2.11 10.95 -3.25
CA LEU A 295 1.18 9.83 -3.09
C LEU A 295 0.24 9.69 -4.29
N ALA A 296 0.66 10.13 -5.48
CA ALA A 296 -0.19 10.14 -6.68
C ALA A 296 -0.78 8.75 -7.01
N LYS A 297 0.02 7.69 -6.83
CA LYS A 297 -0.35 6.30 -7.11
C LYS A 297 -1.42 5.80 -6.14
N LEU A 298 -1.14 5.86 -4.83
CA LEU A 298 -2.08 5.53 -3.76
C LEU A 298 -3.45 6.22 -3.96
N PHE A 299 -3.48 7.53 -4.25
CA PHE A 299 -4.74 8.26 -4.46
C PHE A 299 -5.36 8.12 -5.87
N ALA A 300 -4.63 7.57 -6.85
CA ALA A 300 -5.17 7.24 -8.17
C ALA A 300 -5.90 5.88 -8.15
N ASP A 301 -5.36 4.94 -7.38
CA ASP A 301 -5.92 3.61 -7.12
C ASP A 301 -7.09 3.73 -6.11
N HIS A 302 -6.88 4.46 -5.00
CA HIS A 302 -7.82 4.67 -3.89
C HIS A 302 -8.28 6.13 -3.75
N PRO A 303 -9.29 6.59 -4.53
CA PRO A 303 -9.81 7.94 -4.44
C PRO A 303 -10.64 8.15 -3.17
N ALA A 304 -10.07 8.86 -2.19
CA ALA A 304 -10.69 9.11 -0.88
C ALA A 304 -12.14 9.66 -0.98
N PRO A 305 -13.13 9.02 -0.34
CA PRO A 305 -14.47 9.57 -0.13
C PRO A 305 -14.42 10.87 0.68
N ALA A 306 -15.29 11.83 0.35
CA ALA A 306 -15.27 13.16 0.95
C ALA A 306 -15.45 13.16 2.48
N ASP A 307 -16.23 12.20 3.00
CA ASP A 307 -16.57 12.06 4.41
C ASP A 307 -15.90 10.84 5.08
N ARG A 308 -14.89 10.22 4.45
CA ARG A 308 -14.19 8.97 4.91
C ARG A 308 -13.99 8.92 6.42
N ARG A 309 -13.38 9.96 6.99
CA ARG A 309 -13.12 10.09 8.44
C ARG A 309 -14.41 10.10 9.26
N ALA A 310 -15.40 10.88 8.85
CA ALA A 310 -16.64 11.06 9.59
C ALA A 310 -17.45 9.75 9.62
N SER A 311 -17.54 9.05 8.48
CA SER A 311 -18.19 7.75 8.36
C SER A 311 -17.48 6.65 9.14
N ALA A 312 -16.14 6.64 9.16
CA ALA A 312 -15.37 5.70 9.97
C ALA A 312 -15.64 5.92 11.47
N LEU A 313 -15.63 7.16 11.95
CA LEU A 313 -15.86 7.47 13.36
C LEU A 313 -17.31 7.19 13.80
N SER A 314 -18.32 7.56 13.01
CA SER A 314 -19.74 7.28 13.34
C SER A 314 -20.09 5.78 13.29
N LEU A 315 -19.31 4.97 12.58
CA LEU A 315 -19.38 3.50 12.68
C LEU A 315 -18.75 3.00 13.99
N VAL A 316 -17.56 3.49 14.34
CA VAL A 316 -16.85 3.08 15.57
C VAL A 316 -17.60 3.47 16.85
N GLU A 317 -18.27 4.63 16.86
CA GLU A 317 -19.14 5.07 17.97
C GLU A 317 -20.32 4.12 18.24
N ARG A 318 -20.69 3.25 17.28
CA ARG A 318 -21.77 2.27 17.41
C ARG A 318 -21.29 0.86 17.75
N PHE A 319 -19.97 0.60 17.77
CA PHE A 319 -19.44 -0.71 18.17
C PHE A 319 -19.56 -0.93 19.68
N PRO A 320 -19.66 -2.19 20.14
CA PRO A 320 -19.59 -2.50 21.57
C PRO A 320 -18.29 -1.95 22.18
N GLU A 321 -18.39 -1.40 23.39
CA GLU A 321 -17.20 -0.89 24.09
C GLU A 321 -16.19 -2.02 24.35
N ARG A 322 -14.90 -1.67 24.25
CA ARG A 322 -13.78 -2.53 24.65
C ARG A 322 -12.92 -1.74 25.64
N GLU A 323 -12.40 -2.46 26.65
CA GLU A 323 -11.53 -1.88 27.68
C GLU A 323 -10.23 -1.34 27.08
N GLU A 324 -9.61 -2.08 26.16
CA GLU A 324 -8.36 -1.71 25.51
C GLU A 324 -8.36 -2.02 24.01
N TYR A 325 -7.56 -1.24 23.27
CA TYR A 325 -7.28 -1.41 21.85
C TYR A 325 -5.76 -1.44 21.62
N VAL A 326 -5.30 -2.30 20.70
CA VAL A 326 -3.91 -2.24 20.24
C VAL A 326 -3.73 -1.01 19.36
N ILE A 327 -2.96 -0.03 19.84
CA ILE A 327 -2.53 1.14 19.07
C ILE A 327 -1.12 0.89 18.49
N SER A 328 -0.19 0.44 19.32
CA SER A 328 1.22 0.24 18.92
C SER A 328 1.87 -0.83 19.77
N THR A 329 2.78 -1.61 19.20
CA THR A 329 3.62 -2.54 19.96
C THR A 329 5.07 -2.08 20.03
N SER A 330 5.80 -2.56 21.03
CA SER A 330 7.25 -2.37 21.08
C SER A 330 7.97 -3.08 19.93
N GLU A 331 7.34 -4.07 19.31
CA GLU A 331 7.88 -4.81 18.17
C GLU A 331 7.81 -4.00 16.88
N PHE A 332 6.67 -3.35 16.60
CA PHE A 332 6.54 -2.42 15.47
C PHE A 332 7.69 -1.42 15.42
N GLN A 333 8.00 -0.79 16.56
CA GLN A 333 9.08 0.21 16.66
C GLN A 333 10.46 -0.41 16.44
N ARG A 334 10.71 -1.65 16.91
CA ARG A 334 11.96 -2.38 16.64
C ARG A 334 12.11 -2.73 15.16
N VAL A 335 11.04 -3.20 14.52
CA VAL A 335 11.00 -3.57 13.09
C VAL A 335 11.16 -2.33 12.21
N LYS A 336 10.44 -1.25 12.49
CA LYS A 336 10.59 0.05 11.81
C LYS A 336 12.02 0.58 11.92
N ALA A 337 12.60 0.58 13.12
CA ALA A 337 14.00 1.00 13.32
C ALA A 337 15.01 0.08 12.61
N HIS A 338 14.73 -1.23 12.52
CA HIS A 338 15.58 -2.18 11.77
C HIS A 338 15.52 -1.92 10.27
N LEU A 339 14.31 -1.75 9.73
CA LEU A 339 14.04 -1.42 8.33
C LEU A 339 14.73 -0.10 7.91
N MET A 340 14.71 0.92 8.77
CA MET A 340 15.47 2.17 8.56
C MET A 340 16.98 1.92 8.48
N ARG A 341 17.56 1.11 9.38
CA ARG A 341 19.00 0.79 9.35
C ARG A 341 19.39 0.03 8.08
N LEU A 342 18.61 -0.97 7.65
CA LEU A 342 18.87 -1.71 6.41
C LEU A 342 18.78 -0.79 5.18
N SER A 343 17.80 0.12 5.15
CA SER A 343 17.63 1.09 4.07
C SER A 343 18.83 2.03 3.96
N ASN A 344 19.27 2.59 5.10
CA ASN A 344 20.41 3.50 5.15
C ASN A 344 21.72 2.80 4.78
N ALA A 345 21.95 1.57 5.29
CA ALA A 345 23.13 0.78 4.94
C ALA A 345 23.19 0.48 3.43
N ARG A 346 22.06 0.08 2.83
CA ARG A 346 21.95 -0.15 1.38
C ARG A 346 22.22 1.12 0.57
N ALA A 347 21.74 2.28 1.04
CA ALA A 347 22.02 3.57 0.41
C ALA A 347 23.52 3.95 0.49
N THR A 348 24.18 3.72 1.63
CA THR A 348 25.63 3.97 1.74
C THR A 348 26.44 3.07 0.80
N THR A 349 26.15 1.76 0.74
CA THR A 349 26.87 0.84 -0.15
C THR A 349 26.63 1.16 -1.64
N ALA A 350 25.41 1.57 -2.02
CA ALA A 350 25.12 2.00 -3.38
C ALA A 350 25.86 3.30 -3.77
N GLY A 351 25.99 4.24 -2.82
CA GLY A 351 26.78 5.45 -2.98
C GLY A 351 28.28 5.18 -3.14
N ASP A 352 28.84 4.27 -2.35
CA ASP A 352 30.25 3.87 -2.44
C ASP A 352 30.56 3.17 -3.77
N ILE A 353 29.69 2.27 -4.25
CA ILE A 353 29.83 1.60 -5.56
C ILE A 353 29.73 2.61 -6.72
N SER A 354 28.87 3.62 -6.59
CA SER A 354 28.69 4.66 -7.62
C SER A 354 29.83 5.68 -7.66
N ASN A 355 30.66 5.74 -6.62
CA ASN A 355 31.82 6.63 -6.50
C ASN A 355 33.17 5.95 -6.79
N ASP A 356 33.20 4.72 -7.31
CA ASP A 356 34.46 4.05 -7.69
C ASP A 356 35.06 4.55 -9.02
N ASN A 357 35.08 5.88 -9.20
CA ASN A 357 36.18 6.53 -9.91
C ASN A 357 37.36 6.60 -8.92
N GLY A 358 38.05 5.47 -8.78
CA GLY A 358 38.86 5.13 -7.61
C GLY A 358 39.77 6.24 -7.05
N THR A 359 39.41 6.77 -5.87
CA THR A 359 40.30 7.29 -4.80
C THR A 359 39.47 7.72 -3.58
N GLY A 360 38.84 6.77 -2.88
CA GLY A 360 37.78 7.07 -1.91
C GLY A 360 37.79 6.36 -0.55
N ARG A 361 38.89 5.72 -0.11
CA ARG A 361 38.93 5.10 1.23
C ARG A 361 38.80 6.17 2.33
N PRO A 362 37.82 6.09 3.26
CA PRO A 362 37.70 7.04 4.36
C PRO A 362 38.90 6.90 5.30
N THR A 363 39.84 7.84 5.23
CA THR A 363 40.97 7.90 6.15
C THR A 363 40.64 8.86 7.30
N LEU A 364 40.73 8.35 8.54
CA LEU A 364 40.62 9.17 9.74
C LEU A 364 41.73 10.22 9.73
N LYS A 365 41.35 11.48 9.46
CA LYS A 365 42.26 12.63 9.40
C LYS A 365 42.79 12.93 10.81
N ARG A 366 43.86 12.24 11.22
CA ARG A 366 44.62 12.55 12.43
C ARG A 366 45.13 13.98 12.28
N ARG A 367 44.70 14.88 13.16
CA ARG A 367 45.11 16.28 13.14
C ARG A 367 46.56 16.39 13.61
N SER A 368 47.50 16.46 12.67
CA SER A 368 48.88 16.86 12.98
C SER A 368 48.90 18.32 13.45
N PRO A 369 49.69 18.67 14.49
CA PRO A 369 49.99 20.08 14.77
C PRO A 369 50.87 20.63 13.65
N SER A 370 50.52 21.78 13.09
CA SER A 370 51.33 22.50 12.12
C SER A 370 52.30 23.44 12.82
N ASP A 371 53.49 23.56 12.24
CA ASP A 371 54.67 24.27 12.73
C ASP A 371 54.45 25.68 13.29
N ASP A 372 55.22 26.00 14.33
CA ASP A 372 55.72 27.36 14.54
C ASP A 372 57.20 27.37 14.17
N SER A 373 57.62 28.34 13.37
CA SER A 373 58.99 28.44 12.87
C SER A 373 59.51 29.87 12.98
N THR A 374 60.35 30.10 13.99
CA THR A 374 61.20 31.29 14.06
C THR A 374 62.62 30.87 14.48
N GLN A 375 63.62 31.62 14.01
CA GLN A 375 65.03 31.22 13.96
C GLN A 375 65.77 31.19 15.33
N PRO A 376 66.97 30.56 15.39
CA PRO A 376 67.61 30.21 16.65
C PRO A 376 68.42 31.37 17.25
N ASP A 377 68.56 31.34 18.58
CA ASP A 377 69.72 31.94 19.24
C ASP A 377 70.29 30.99 20.31
N SER A 378 71.56 31.20 20.61
CA SER A 378 72.48 30.30 21.27
C SER A 378 72.53 30.52 22.79
N ASN A 379 72.36 29.43 23.56
CA ASN A 379 73.24 29.09 24.68
C ASN A 379 72.93 27.72 25.31
N GLN A 380 73.98 26.92 25.48
CA GLN A 380 74.06 25.79 26.43
C GLN A 380 74.52 26.35 27.82
N PRO A 381 74.51 25.59 28.95
CA PRO A 381 74.85 24.16 29.04
C PRO A 381 74.10 23.27 30.06
N SER A 382 74.22 21.94 29.86
CA SER A 382 74.12 20.84 30.85
C SER A 382 72.74 20.61 31.55
N ASN A 383 72.29 19.38 31.85
CA ASN A 383 73.04 18.16 32.15
C ASN A 383 72.20 16.85 31.93
N GLN A 384 72.83 15.80 31.38
CA GLN A 384 72.65 14.34 31.62
C GLN A 384 71.24 13.64 31.61
N ASN A 385 70.98 12.87 30.53
CA ASN A 385 70.50 11.46 30.41
C ASN A 385 69.98 10.64 31.65
N PRO A 386 69.21 9.54 31.46
CA PRO A 386 67.98 9.33 30.65
C PRO A 386 66.93 8.40 31.35
N THR A 387 65.92 7.90 30.61
CA THR A 387 65.04 6.71 30.88
C THR A 387 64.09 6.65 32.10
N ALA A 388 62.77 6.77 31.85
CA ALA A 388 61.69 5.88 32.35
C ALA A 388 60.27 6.36 31.91
N PRO A 389 59.33 5.49 31.50
CA PRO A 389 57.92 5.86 31.33
C PRO A 389 57.15 5.85 32.67
N PRO A 390 56.21 6.78 32.92
CA PRO A 390 55.47 6.83 34.19
C PRO A 390 54.41 5.73 34.29
N THR A 391 54.42 4.99 35.40
CA THR A 391 53.37 4.01 35.75
C THR A 391 52.34 4.61 36.70
N LEU A 392 51.04 4.41 36.39
CA LEU A 392 49.95 4.84 37.26
C LEU A 392 49.75 3.82 38.40
N ARG A 393 49.79 4.31 39.64
CA ARG A 393 49.55 3.49 40.84
C ARG A 393 48.06 3.14 40.98
N ARG A 394 47.77 1.87 41.26
CA ARG A 394 46.48 1.41 41.79
C ARG A 394 46.40 1.79 43.27
N THR A 395 45.30 2.42 43.67
CA THR A 395 45.03 2.78 45.06
C THR A 395 44.04 1.79 45.67
N ASP A 396 44.54 0.92 46.56
CA ASP A 396 43.73 0.07 47.43
C ASP A 396 43.78 0.64 48.87
N GLN A 397 42.62 0.74 49.53
CA GLN A 397 42.33 0.51 50.97
C GLN A 397 41.22 1.44 51.53
N GLY A 398 40.29 0.84 52.28
CA GLY A 398 39.15 1.53 52.92
C GLY A 398 38.01 0.55 53.27
N GLN A 399 38.22 -0.31 54.26
CA GLN A 399 37.30 -1.38 54.68
C GLN A 399 36.41 -0.95 55.89
N PRO A 400 35.54 -1.79 56.49
CA PRO A 400 34.08 -1.59 56.43
C PRO A 400 33.42 -1.23 57.77
N GLN A 401 32.11 -0.93 57.75
CA GLN A 401 31.24 -1.02 58.93
C GLN A 401 30.06 -1.98 58.70
N GLN A 402 29.72 -2.74 59.75
CA GLN A 402 28.67 -3.76 59.76
C GLN A 402 27.32 -3.17 60.19
N THR A 403 26.23 -3.63 59.57
CA THR A 403 24.89 -3.67 60.19
C THR A 403 24.20 -4.98 59.82
N GLN A 404 23.30 -5.44 60.71
CA GLN A 404 22.75 -6.79 60.75
C GLN A 404 21.55 -7.01 59.79
N PRO A 405 21.24 -8.26 59.39
CA PRO A 405 20.14 -8.56 58.47
C PRO A 405 18.78 -8.66 59.17
N SER A 406 17.77 -7.99 58.62
CA SER A 406 16.36 -8.17 58.97
C SER A 406 15.71 -9.27 58.14
N THR A 407 15.03 -10.20 58.82
CA THR A 407 14.33 -11.36 58.24
C THR A 407 12.92 -11.02 57.78
N GLN A 408 12.54 -11.39 56.54
CA GLN A 408 11.14 -11.68 56.17
C GLN A 408 11.08 -12.84 55.14
N PRO A 409 9.94 -13.57 55.03
CA PRO A 409 9.97 -15.00 54.73
C PRO A 409 9.57 -15.41 53.31
N SER A 410 10.03 -16.59 52.91
CA SER A 410 9.64 -17.29 51.67
C SER A 410 8.20 -17.87 51.74
N PRO A 411 7.51 -18.03 50.60
CA PRO A 411 6.16 -18.61 50.55
C PRO A 411 6.15 -20.13 50.76
N LYS A 412 5.06 -20.64 51.37
CA LYS A 412 4.80 -22.09 51.55
C LYS A 412 4.31 -22.76 50.25
N PRO A 413 4.56 -24.07 50.06
CA PRO A 413 4.01 -24.82 48.94
C PRO A 413 2.53 -25.19 49.16
N GLN A 414 1.77 -25.27 48.06
CA GLN A 414 0.39 -25.74 48.05
C GLN A 414 0.31 -27.26 48.29
N GLN A 415 -0.70 -27.70 49.04
CA GLN A 415 -1.03 -29.12 49.21
C GLN A 415 -2.15 -29.53 48.25
N SER A 416 -2.01 -30.71 47.66
CA SER A 416 -3.04 -31.35 46.82
C SER A 416 -4.17 -31.94 47.69
N PRO A 417 -5.44 -31.88 47.26
CA PRO A 417 -6.52 -32.61 47.92
C PRO A 417 -6.53 -34.09 47.48
N GLN A 418 -6.49 -35.00 48.45
CA GLN A 418 -6.87 -36.41 48.24
C GLN A 418 -8.37 -36.61 48.51
N THR A 419 -8.90 -37.71 47.97
CA THR A 419 -10.31 -38.09 47.87
C THR A 419 -10.83 -38.92 49.05
N SER A 420 -12.15 -38.83 49.27
CA SER A 420 -13.03 -39.89 49.83
C SER A 420 -12.91 -40.23 51.34
N PRO A 421 -13.90 -40.92 51.96
CA PRO A 421 -15.01 -41.72 51.39
C PRO A 421 -16.09 -40.90 50.70
#